data_AF-A0A838VY38-F1
#
_entry.id   AF-A0A838VY38-F1
#
_cell.length_a   1.000
_cell.length_b   1.000
_cell.length_c   1.000
_cell.angle_alpha   90.00
_cell.angle_beta   90.00
_cell.angle_gamma   90.00
#
_symmetry.space_group_name_H-M   'P 1'
#
loop_
_entity.id
_entity.type
_entity.pdbx_description
1 polymer ?
#
loop_
_entity_poly.entity_id
_entity_poly.type
_entity_poly.pdbx_seq_one_letter_code
_entity_poly.pdbx_strand_id
1 'polypeptide(L)'
;VKERDAAQTLINLHADVLTQHTDSVAVIQLAEEKGIYVVGYNADMSKFGGRAHLISAIQKWGKFYTESAQAVLNGTWKSQDIWQGIGDDMVDISPMSEAIPTDVQELVRLKRQDFINETAHPFEGIIKDQTGTVRVPEGKVLDARAQLAMNWYVQGVETSP
;
A
#
# COMPACT_ATOMS: atom_id res chain seq x y z
N VAL A 1 17.56 -12.59 3.13
CA VAL A 1 18.68 -12.09 3.96
C VAL A 1 18.57 -10.58 4.10
N LYS A 2 18.75 -9.79 3.03
CA LYS A 2 18.65 -8.31 3.10
C LYS A 2 17.34 -7.75 3.67
N GLU A 3 16.18 -8.27 3.27
CA GLU A 3 14.88 -7.75 3.74
C GLU A 3 14.66 -7.96 5.24
N ARG A 4 15.08 -9.12 5.74
CA ARG A 4 14.97 -9.47 7.16
C ARG A 4 15.91 -8.62 8.02
N ASP A 5 17.14 -8.40 7.54
CA ASP A 5 18.12 -7.57 8.23
C ASP A 5 17.64 -6.12 8.31
N ALA A 6 17.07 -5.58 7.22
CA ALA A 6 16.47 -4.25 7.20
C ALA A 6 15.30 -4.13 8.21
N ALA A 7 14.40 -5.11 8.22
CA ALA A 7 13.30 -5.16 9.19
C ALA A 7 13.83 -5.24 10.64
N GLN A 8 14.88 -6.04 10.88
CA GLN A 8 15.52 -6.13 12.19
C GLN A 8 16.12 -4.79 12.63
N THR A 9 16.72 -4.03 11.70
CA THR A 9 17.21 -2.68 11.99
C THR A 9 16.08 -1.73 12.40
N LEU A 10 14.95 -1.73 11.68
CA LEU A 10 13.80 -0.89 12.04
C LEU A 10 13.23 -1.25 13.42
N ILE A 11 13.15 -2.53 13.75
CA ILE A 11 12.73 -3.00 15.07
C ILE A 11 13.69 -2.54 16.16
N ASN A 12 15.00 -2.58 15.90
CA ASN A 12 16.02 -2.06 16.82
C ASN A 12 15.91 -0.53 17.01
N LEU A 13 15.36 0.18 16.02
CA LEU A 13 15.01 1.59 16.07
C LEU A 13 13.59 1.83 16.63
N HIS A 14 12.99 0.82 17.29
CA HIS A 14 11.70 0.88 17.98
C HIS A 14 10.46 0.95 17.08
N ALA A 15 10.55 0.57 15.81
CA ALA A 15 9.35 0.36 15.00
C ALA A 15 8.55 -0.84 15.52
N ASP A 16 7.26 -0.65 15.78
CA ASP A 16 6.30 -1.64 16.30
C ASP A 16 5.24 -2.07 15.26
N VAL A 17 5.17 -1.37 14.13
CA VAL A 17 4.41 -1.75 12.95
C VAL A 17 5.29 -1.60 11.71
N LEU A 18 5.41 -2.66 10.92
CA LEU A 18 6.17 -2.65 9.67
C LEU A 18 5.26 -2.72 8.44
N THR A 19 5.77 -2.25 7.32
CA THR A 19 5.27 -2.60 5.99
C THR A 19 6.46 -2.74 5.05
N GLN A 20 6.24 -3.25 3.85
CA GLN A 20 7.30 -3.50 2.88
C GLN A 20 6.86 -3.13 1.47
N HIS A 21 7.84 -2.79 0.64
CA HIS A 21 7.71 -2.72 -0.81
C HIS A 21 8.73 -3.68 -1.45
N THR A 22 8.88 -4.86 -0.83
CA THR A 22 9.70 -5.99 -1.28
C THR A 22 8.81 -7.22 -1.41
N ASP A 23 9.32 -8.31 -1.99
CA ASP A 23 8.45 -9.40 -2.48
C ASP A 23 8.50 -10.69 -1.63
N SER A 24 9.29 -10.73 -0.54
CA SER A 24 9.41 -11.95 0.27
C SER A 24 8.50 -11.96 1.52
N VAL A 25 8.32 -13.14 2.11
CA VAL A 25 7.62 -13.33 3.40
C VAL A 25 8.53 -13.03 4.60
N ALA A 26 9.77 -12.57 4.40
CA ALA A 26 10.76 -12.51 5.47
C ALA A 26 10.44 -11.46 6.55
N VAL A 27 9.87 -10.32 6.19
CA VAL A 27 9.51 -9.25 7.13
C VAL A 27 8.34 -9.68 7.99
N ILE A 28 7.31 -10.29 7.38
CA ILE A 28 6.12 -10.74 8.10
C ILE A 28 6.41 -11.89 9.07
N GLN A 29 7.30 -12.81 8.70
CA GLN A 29 7.77 -13.86 9.61
C GLN A 29 8.57 -13.26 10.77
N LEU A 30 9.45 -12.29 10.50
CA LEU A 30 10.19 -11.61 11.56
C LEU A 30 9.25 -10.85 12.51
N ALA A 31 8.21 -10.21 11.99
CA ALA A 31 7.23 -9.49 12.81
C ALA A 31 6.54 -10.44 13.79
N GLU A 32 6.10 -11.62 13.34
CA GLU A 32 5.52 -12.66 14.21
C GLU A 32 6.54 -13.14 15.26
N GLU A 33 7.78 -13.42 14.87
CA GLU A 33 8.83 -13.83 15.80
C GLU A 33 9.16 -12.79 16.88
N LYS A 34 9.03 -11.50 16.54
CA LYS A 34 9.31 -10.37 17.43
C LYS A 34 8.07 -9.88 18.19
N GLY A 35 6.89 -10.41 17.87
CA GLY A 35 5.64 -10.02 18.50
C GLY A 35 5.23 -8.58 18.17
N ILE A 36 5.56 -8.10 16.98
CA ILE A 36 5.16 -6.80 16.46
C ILE A 36 4.21 -6.96 15.27
N TYR A 37 3.61 -5.87 14.80
CA TYR A 37 2.62 -5.94 13.73
C TYR A 37 3.20 -5.64 12.35
N VAL A 38 2.49 -6.08 11.30
CA VAL A 38 2.87 -5.83 9.91
C VAL A 38 1.66 -5.68 9.00
N VAL A 39 1.75 -4.72 8.08
CA VAL A 39 0.88 -4.58 6.92
C VAL A 39 1.55 -5.25 5.72
N GLY A 40 0.96 -6.34 5.25
CA GLY A 40 1.47 -7.13 4.13
C GLY A 40 1.34 -6.41 2.78
N TYR A 41 2.07 -6.92 1.79
CA TYR A 41 2.19 -6.32 0.47
C TYR A 41 1.97 -7.34 -0.65
N ASN A 42 1.39 -6.88 -1.76
CA ASN A 42 1.13 -7.59 -3.01
C ASN A 42 0.06 -8.70 -2.94
N ALA A 43 0.05 -9.51 -1.89
CA ALA A 43 -0.90 -10.61 -1.69
C ALA A 43 -1.40 -10.68 -0.24
N ASP A 44 -2.45 -11.49 0.00
CA ASP A 44 -2.85 -11.84 1.36
C ASP A 44 -1.75 -12.70 2.00
N MET A 45 -1.07 -12.12 2.99
CA MET A 45 0.05 -12.76 3.67
C MET A 45 -0.33 -13.34 5.04
N SER A 46 -1.61 -13.37 5.39
CA SER A 46 -2.12 -13.84 6.71
C SER A 46 -1.56 -15.21 7.11
N LYS A 47 -1.43 -16.14 6.15
CA LYS A 47 -0.89 -17.49 6.38
C LYS A 47 0.58 -17.51 6.84
N PHE A 48 1.33 -16.45 6.59
CA PHE A 48 2.76 -16.36 6.94
C PHE A 48 3.01 -15.50 8.18
N GLY A 49 2.04 -14.69 8.58
CA GLY A 49 2.21 -13.68 9.63
C GLY A 49 1.47 -13.93 10.93
N GLY A 50 0.73 -15.02 11.06
CA GLY A 50 0.10 -15.37 12.34
C GLY A 50 -0.69 -14.21 12.95
N ARG A 51 -0.30 -13.79 14.16
CA ARG A 51 -0.92 -12.67 14.89
C ARG A 51 -0.32 -11.31 14.51
N ALA A 52 0.88 -11.28 13.94
CA ALA A 52 1.52 -10.07 13.46
C ALA A 52 0.83 -9.47 12.23
N HIS A 53 0.23 -10.29 11.36
CA HIS A 53 -0.49 -9.78 10.19
C HIS A 53 -1.72 -8.97 10.63
N LEU A 54 -1.77 -7.69 10.21
CA LEU A 54 -2.94 -6.84 10.41
C LEU A 54 -3.86 -6.88 9.19
N ILE A 55 -3.28 -6.61 8.02
CA ILE A 55 -3.98 -6.52 6.74
C ILE A 55 -2.90 -6.53 5.64
N SER A 56 -3.26 -6.83 4.39
CA SER A 56 -2.37 -6.65 3.23
C SER A 56 -2.97 -5.70 2.21
N ALA A 57 -2.12 -4.89 1.57
CA ALA A 57 -2.45 -4.30 0.27
C ALA A 57 -2.29 -5.38 -0.82
N ILE A 58 -3.36 -5.74 -1.52
CA ILE A 58 -3.38 -6.83 -2.50
C ILE A 58 -3.52 -6.31 -3.94
N GLN A 59 -2.84 -6.97 -4.87
CA GLN A 59 -2.95 -6.69 -6.30
C GLN A 59 -3.79 -7.78 -6.98
N LYS A 60 -4.79 -7.37 -7.76
CA LYS A 60 -5.78 -8.25 -8.40
C LYS A 60 -5.60 -8.28 -9.92
N TRP A 61 -4.50 -8.89 -10.36
CA TRP A 61 -4.15 -8.93 -11.79
C TRP A 61 -5.01 -9.86 -12.65
N GLY A 62 -5.76 -10.79 -12.05
CA GLY A 62 -6.47 -11.86 -12.76
C GLY A 62 -7.41 -11.33 -13.85
N LYS A 63 -8.30 -10.40 -13.50
CA LYS A 63 -9.23 -9.77 -14.44
C LYS A 63 -8.49 -9.08 -15.59
N PHE A 64 -7.51 -8.25 -15.25
CA PHE A 64 -6.71 -7.51 -16.22
C PHE A 64 -6.00 -8.44 -17.24
N TYR A 65 -5.38 -9.52 -16.76
CA TYR A 65 -4.72 -10.49 -17.64
C TYR A 65 -5.72 -11.24 -18.52
N THR A 66 -6.87 -11.66 -17.98
CA THR A 66 -7.91 -12.33 -18.76
C THR A 66 -8.46 -11.42 -19.86
N GLU A 67 -8.80 -10.17 -19.54
CA GLU A 67 -9.32 -9.21 -20.51
C GLU A 67 -8.29 -8.86 -21.59
N SER A 68 -7.03 -8.66 -21.20
CA SER A 68 -5.93 -8.38 -22.14
C SER A 68 -5.69 -9.54 -23.11
N ALA A 69 -5.64 -10.78 -22.60
CA ALA A 69 -5.49 -11.96 -23.43
C ALA A 69 -6.67 -12.13 -24.40
N GLN A 70 -7.90 -11.90 -23.93
CA GLN A 70 -9.09 -11.95 -24.78
C GLN A 70 -9.06 -10.88 -25.87
N ALA A 71 -8.60 -9.66 -25.57
CA ALA A 71 -8.46 -8.60 -26.55
C ALA A 71 -7.47 -8.96 -27.67
N VAL A 72 -6.36 -9.63 -27.32
CA VAL A 72 -5.38 -10.14 -28.30
C VAL A 72 -6.00 -11.22 -29.18
N LEU A 73 -6.68 -12.21 -28.58
CA LEU A 73 -7.36 -13.29 -29.32
C LEU A 73 -8.42 -12.75 -30.29
N ASN A 74 -9.12 -11.70 -29.89
CA ASN A 74 -10.15 -11.06 -30.72
C ASN A 74 -9.57 -10.07 -31.75
N GLY A 75 -8.26 -9.84 -31.78
CA GLY A 75 -7.63 -8.85 -32.66
C GLY A 75 -8.01 -7.39 -32.34
N THR A 76 -8.45 -7.14 -31.11
CA THR A 76 -8.94 -5.81 -30.64
C THR A 76 -7.96 -5.12 -29.70
N TRP A 77 -6.88 -5.79 -29.29
CA TRP A 77 -5.86 -5.23 -28.41
C TRP A 77 -5.19 -3.99 -29.02
N LYS A 78 -4.96 -2.98 -28.18
CA LYS A 78 -4.22 -1.77 -28.53
C LYS A 78 -3.26 -1.41 -27.39
N SER A 79 -2.16 -0.76 -27.75
CA SER A 79 -1.26 -0.15 -26.77
C SER A 79 -2.00 0.96 -26.01
N GLN A 80 -1.87 0.94 -24.68
CA GLN A 80 -2.52 1.87 -23.78
C GLN A 80 -1.74 1.98 -22.49
N ASP A 81 -1.81 3.15 -21.84
CA ASP A 81 -1.32 3.36 -20.49
C ASP A 81 -2.46 3.05 -19.52
N ILE A 82 -2.21 2.19 -18.53
CA ILE A 82 -3.20 1.75 -17.55
C ILE A 82 -2.67 2.06 -16.17
N TRP A 83 -3.45 2.81 -15.40
CA TRP A 83 -3.19 3.03 -14.01
C TRP A 83 -4.53 2.99 -13.27
N GLN A 84 -4.80 1.83 -12.69
CA GLN A 84 -6.09 1.50 -12.10
C GLN A 84 -5.94 1.29 -10.59
N GLY A 85 -6.97 1.70 -9.86
CA GLY A 85 -6.97 1.74 -8.41
C GLY A 85 -7.94 0.76 -7.79
N ILE A 86 -8.38 1.10 -6.58
CA ILE A 86 -9.34 0.31 -5.81
C ILE A 86 -10.76 0.37 -6.38
N GLY A 87 -11.13 1.48 -7.04
CA GLY A 87 -12.40 1.61 -7.74
C GLY A 87 -12.51 0.72 -8.98
N ASP A 88 -11.38 0.38 -9.60
CA ASP A 88 -11.29 -0.50 -10.77
C ASP A 88 -11.14 -1.99 -10.42
N ASP A 89 -11.06 -2.31 -9.13
CA ASP A 89 -10.77 -3.66 -8.61
C ASP A 89 -9.38 -4.18 -9.02
N MET A 90 -8.41 -3.31 -9.35
CA MET A 90 -7.03 -3.72 -9.64
C MET A 90 -6.18 -3.86 -8.37
N VAL A 91 -6.51 -3.11 -7.33
CA VAL A 91 -5.91 -3.24 -5.99
C VAL A 91 -7.01 -3.24 -4.92
N ASP A 92 -6.73 -3.85 -3.78
CA ASP A 92 -7.65 -3.85 -2.64
C ASP A 92 -6.90 -4.11 -1.34
N ILE A 93 -7.64 -4.34 -0.26
CA ILE A 93 -7.12 -4.85 1.01
C ILE A 93 -7.56 -6.30 1.25
N SER A 94 -6.72 -7.10 1.91
CA SER A 94 -7.11 -8.42 2.41
C SER A 94 -8.15 -8.31 3.54
N PRO A 95 -8.73 -9.42 4.02
CA PRO A 95 -9.43 -9.42 5.29
C PRO A 95 -8.56 -8.82 6.41
N MET A 96 -9.20 -8.05 7.29
CA MET A 96 -8.58 -7.46 8.46
C MET A 96 -8.44 -8.49 9.58
N SER A 97 -7.33 -8.45 10.29
CA SER A 97 -7.07 -9.25 11.48
C SER A 97 -8.01 -8.88 12.63
N GLU A 98 -8.40 -9.88 13.41
CA GLU A 98 -9.18 -9.69 14.65
C GLU A 98 -8.40 -8.92 15.73
N ALA A 99 -7.08 -8.78 15.60
CA ALA A 99 -6.26 -7.94 16.46
C ALA A 99 -6.54 -6.44 16.31
N ILE A 100 -7.15 -6.02 15.19
CA ILE A 100 -7.51 -4.63 14.95
C ILE A 100 -8.80 -4.31 15.71
N PRO A 101 -8.84 -3.26 16.57
CA PRO A 101 -10.06 -2.82 17.24
C PRO A 101 -11.20 -2.53 16.26
N THR A 102 -12.45 -2.81 16.66
CA THR A 102 -13.62 -2.69 15.77
C THR A 102 -13.81 -1.27 15.21
N ASP A 103 -13.55 -0.24 16.01
CA ASP A 103 -13.59 1.16 15.59
C ASP A 103 -12.54 1.47 14.51
N VAL A 104 -11.34 0.87 14.61
CA VAL A 104 -10.28 0.99 13.59
C VAL A 104 -10.65 0.22 12.32
N GLN A 105 -11.22 -0.97 12.44
CA GLN A 105 -11.71 -1.71 11.27
C GLN A 105 -12.77 -0.92 10.50
N GLU A 106 -13.70 -0.29 11.23
CA GLU A 106 -14.73 0.55 10.62
C GLU A 106 -14.14 1.79 9.97
N LEU A 107 -13.17 2.45 10.62
CA LEU A 107 -12.43 3.57 10.03
C LEU A 107 -11.77 3.18 8.69
N VAL A 108 -11.08 2.04 8.65
CA VAL A 108 -10.45 1.52 7.42
C VAL A 108 -11.49 1.22 6.34
N ARG A 109 -12.60 0.58 6.70
CA ARG A 109 -13.70 0.26 5.77
C ARG A 109 -14.32 1.52 5.17
N LEU A 110 -14.54 2.55 5.99
CA LEU A 110 -15.05 3.84 5.53
C LEU A 110 -14.05 4.53 4.61
N LYS A 111 -12.76 4.60 4.98
CA LYS A 111 -11.73 5.22 4.13
C LYS A 111 -11.56 4.50 2.80
N ARG A 112 -11.61 3.17 2.80
CA ARG A 112 -11.65 2.35 1.58
C ARG A 112 -12.83 2.76 0.69
N GLN A 113 -14.01 2.95 1.27
CA GLN A 113 -15.19 3.38 0.51
C GLN A 113 -15.03 4.80 -0.03
N ASP A 114 -14.43 5.72 0.74
CA ASP A 114 -14.15 7.08 0.29
C ASP A 114 -13.25 7.08 -0.96
N PHE A 115 -12.24 6.19 -1.00
CA PHE A 115 -11.34 6.02 -2.14
C PHE A 115 -12.03 5.38 -3.35
N ILE A 116 -12.92 4.41 -3.14
CA ILE A 116 -13.74 3.83 -4.21
C ILE A 116 -14.69 4.88 -4.80
N ASN A 117 -15.24 5.75 -3.96
CA ASN A 117 -16.16 6.81 -4.37
C ASN A 117 -15.44 8.08 -4.88
N GLU A 118 -14.10 8.09 -4.92
CA GLU A 118 -13.28 9.24 -5.28
C GLU A 118 -13.56 10.51 -4.44
N THR A 119 -14.09 10.33 -3.23
CA THR A 119 -14.38 11.42 -2.28
C THR A 119 -13.21 11.76 -1.37
N ALA A 120 -12.12 11.00 -1.45
CA ALA A 120 -10.86 11.27 -0.80
C ALA A 120 -9.70 10.81 -1.71
N HIS A 121 -8.53 11.41 -1.56
CA HIS A 121 -7.35 11.02 -2.33
C HIS A 121 -6.08 11.02 -1.45
N PRO A 122 -5.20 10.00 -1.51
CA PRO A 122 -4.00 9.93 -0.66
C PRO A 122 -3.06 11.13 -0.79
N PHE A 123 -3.07 11.77 -1.96
CA PHE A 123 -2.28 12.97 -2.26
C PHE A 123 -3.10 14.27 -2.33
N GLU A 124 -4.19 14.34 -1.55
CA GLU A 124 -4.92 15.59 -1.32
C GLU A 124 -4.16 16.50 -0.33
N GLY A 125 -4.07 17.79 -0.64
CA GLY A 125 -3.35 18.78 0.13
C GLY A 125 -4.10 19.25 1.39
N ILE A 126 -3.42 19.88 2.33
CA ILE A 126 -2.04 20.38 2.23
C ILE A 126 -0.98 19.30 2.50
N ILE A 127 -0.03 19.13 1.55
CA ILE A 127 1.11 18.24 1.72
C ILE A 127 2.41 19.05 1.65
N LYS A 128 3.25 18.88 2.66
CA LYS A 128 4.60 19.44 2.75
C LYS A 128 5.63 18.33 2.58
N ASP A 129 6.76 18.65 1.95
CA ASP A 129 7.91 17.75 1.95
C ASP A 129 8.73 17.84 3.25
N GLN A 130 9.78 17.02 3.36
CA GLN A 130 10.70 17.01 4.51
C GLN A 130 11.39 18.36 4.79
N THR A 131 11.47 19.27 3.81
CA THR A 131 12.05 20.62 4.00
C THR A 131 11.02 21.64 4.49
N GLY A 132 9.75 21.24 4.62
CA GLY A 132 8.62 22.11 4.93
C GLY A 132 8.04 22.82 3.72
N THR A 133 8.55 22.56 2.51
CA THR A 133 8.05 23.15 1.27
C THR A 133 6.69 22.55 0.92
N VAL A 134 5.68 23.39 0.66
CA VAL A 134 4.35 22.93 0.23
C VAL A 134 4.44 22.36 -1.18
N ARG A 135 4.14 21.06 -1.32
CA ARG A 135 4.13 20.33 -2.59
C ARG A 135 2.73 20.21 -3.18
N VAL A 136 1.72 20.08 -2.32
CA VAL A 136 0.31 20.08 -2.72
C VAL A 136 -0.43 21.13 -1.88
N PRO A 137 -0.94 22.21 -2.48
CA PRO A 137 -1.73 23.21 -1.77
C PRO A 137 -3.03 22.63 -1.20
N GLU A 138 -3.58 23.27 -0.16
CA GLU A 138 -4.88 22.91 0.42
C GLU A 138 -6.00 22.86 -0.64
N GLY A 139 -6.83 21.83 -0.58
CA GLY A 139 -7.93 21.62 -1.54
C GLY A 139 -7.48 21.25 -2.97
N LYS A 140 -6.22 20.90 -3.17
CA LYS A 140 -5.69 20.36 -4.43
C LYS A 140 -5.28 18.91 -4.26
N VAL A 141 -5.26 18.18 -5.37
CA VAL A 141 -4.75 16.82 -5.45
C VAL A 141 -3.51 16.83 -6.35
N LEU A 142 -2.46 16.10 -5.96
CA LEU A 142 -1.29 15.90 -6.82
C LEU A 142 -1.69 15.16 -8.09
N ASP A 143 -1.39 15.72 -9.27
CA ASP A 143 -1.80 15.09 -10.53
C ASP A 143 -1.04 13.78 -10.80
N ALA A 144 -1.62 12.94 -11.64
CA ALA A 144 -1.10 11.63 -11.99
C ALA A 144 0.36 11.67 -12.50
N ARG A 145 0.73 12.64 -13.36
CA ARG A 145 2.11 12.70 -13.88
C ARG A 145 3.10 13.07 -12.79
N ALA A 146 2.73 14.00 -11.92
CA ALA A 146 3.56 14.39 -10.79
C ALA A 146 3.70 13.26 -9.74
N GLN A 147 2.65 12.46 -9.54
CA GLN A 147 2.71 11.25 -8.72
C GLN A 147 3.67 10.21 -9.32
N LEU A 148 3.61 9.92 -10.62
CA LEU A 148 4.52 8.99 -11.30
C LEU A 148 5.99 9.46 -11.27
N ALA A 149 6.21 10.77 -11.26
CA ALA A 149 7.53 11.38 -11.19
C ALA A 149 7.98 11.73 -9.77
N MET A 150 7.27 11.26 -8.74
CA MET A 150 7.53 11.64 -7.35
C MET A 150 8.94 11.24 -6.92
N ASN A 151 9.72 12.23 -6.49
CA ASN A 151 11.13 12.09 -6.11
C ASN A 151 11.45 12.80 -4.78
N TRP A 152 10.43 13.01 -3.95
CA TRP A 152 10.51 13.71 -2.68
C TRP A 152 9.67 12.97 -1.64
N TYR A 153 9.99 13.14 -0.36
CA TYR A 153 9.24 12.56 0.75
C TYR A 153 8.45 13.62 1.51
N VAL A 154 7.30 13.22 2.05
CA VAL A 154 6.47 14.08 2.89
C VAL A 154 7.13 14.36 4.25
N GLN A 155 6.70 15.43 4.91
CA GLN A 155 7.11 15.73 6.28
C GLN A 155 6.85 14.54 7.22
N GLY A 156 7.79 14.24 8.11
CA GLY A 156 7.72 13.12 9.06
C GLY A 156 8.35 11.83 8.55
N VAL A 157 8.72 11.74 7.27
CA VAL A 157 9.55 10.64 6.77
C VAL A 157 10.99 10.89 7.22
N GLU A 158 11.59 9.88 7.83
CA GLU A 158 13.02 9.80 8.11
C GLU A 158 13.58 8.56 7.41
N THR A 159 14.74 8.69 6.79
CA THR A 159 15.44 7.56 6.20
C THR A 159 16.51 7.09 7.17
N SER A 160 16.47 5.81 7.55
CA SER A 160 17.56 5.20 8.30
C SER A 160 18.89 5.40 7.55
N PRO A 161 20.00 5.63 8.26
CA PRO A 161 21.32 5.79 7.64
C PRO A 161 21.74 4.62 6.75
#